data_AF-A0AAV2IJJ4-F1
#
_entry.id   AF-A0AAV2IJJ4-F1
#
_cell.length_a   1.000
_cell.length_b   1.000
_cell.length_c   1.000
_cell.angle_alpha   90.00
_cell.angle_beta   90.00
_cell.angle_gamma   90.00
#
_symmetry.space_group_name_H-M   'P 1'
#
loop_
_entity.id
_entity.type
_entity.pdbx_description
1 polymer ?
#
loop_
_entity_poly.entity_id
_entity_poly.type
_entity_poly.pdbx_seq_one_letter_code
_entity_poly.pdbx_strand_id
1 'polypeptide(L)'
;MIPLKKIKGILNTISTVSQKLGNRLEGFTHSLLQVLLGLAATLTAALEQRNMVLSGTVNLLKTLRHTVLIRLIEFFENFEDLDYSVKEIDAVFHAVVWPQSEKLVLEGVHHPTPLLKLFSFWSQCNRFLPLLTKTKDSEDLSSPLHAVFALLNAPAIDSSVATAILELVSCLLQSSEERDRGHQLPPLPEPYAYVPDTEERKLGEAILLTHIPMLLSYLQHSLR
;
A
#
# COMPACT_ATOMS: atom_id res chain seq x y z
N MET A 1 9.22 -18.28 18.59
CA MET A 1 7.95 -17.57 18.32
C MET A 1 7.77 -16.42 19.30
N ILE A 2 7.45 -15.21 18.82
CA ILE A 2 7.13 -14.06 19.68
C ILE A 2 5.67 -14.21 20.16
N PRO A 3 5.37 -14.15 21.47
CA PRO A 3 3.99 -14.22 21.96
C PRO A 3 3.12 -13.08 21.40
N LEU A 4 1.88 -13.37 20.99
CA LEU A 4 0.97 -12.39 20.37
C LEU A 4 0.74 -11.14 21.22
N LYS A 5 0.69 -11.29 22.55
CA LYS A 5 0.58 -10.16 23.49
C LYS A 5 1.81 -9.22 23.41
N LYS A 6 3.01 -9.76 23.16
CA LYS A 6 4.23 -8.95 22.98
C LYS A 6 4.20 -8.20 21.65
N ILE A 7 3.67 -8.81 20.58
CA ILE A 7 3.50 -8.13 19.29
C ILE A 7 2.65 -6.87 19.44
N LYS A 8 1.51 -6.96 20.13
CA LYS A 8 0.65 -5.78 20.40
C LYS A 8 1.41 -4.68 21.17
N GLY A 9 2.19 -5.06 22.18
CA GLY A 9 3.02 -4.12 22.94
C GLY A 9 4.04 -3.39 22.04
N ILE A 10 4.76 -4.16 21.21
CA ILE A 10 5.73 -3.61 20.26
C ILE A 10 5.06 -2.60 19.32
N LEU A 11 3.92 -2.93 18.73
CA LEU A 11 3.22 -2.02 17.79
C LEU A 11 2.78 -0.71 18.44
N ASN A 12 2.36 -0.74 19.70
CA ASN A 12 2.01 0.47 20.45
C ASN A 12 3.24 1.32 20.75
N THR A 13 4.36 0.68 21.12
CA THR A 13 5.63 1.38 21.34
C THR A 13 6.14 2.02 20.06
N ILE A 14 6.10 1.31 18.92
CA ILE A 14 6.52 1.85 17.61
C ILE A 14 5.70 3.08 17.24
N SER A 15 4.37 3.03 17.40
CA SER A 15 3.49 4.18 17.16
C SER A 15 3.87 5.37 18.03
N THR A 16 4.08 5.13 19.33
CA THR A 16 4.44 6.18 20.29
C THR A 16 5.80 6.80 19.97
N VAL A 17 6.79 5.98 19.61
CA VAL A 17 8.14 6.43 19.26
C VAL A 17 8.11 7.23 17.96
N SER A 18 7.41 6.76 16.93
CA SER A 18 7.29 7.47 15.65
C SER A 18 6.65 8.84 15.84
N GLN A 19 5.56 8.92 16.62
CA GLN A 19 4.87 10.19 16.90
C GLN A 19 5.69 11.16 17.76
N LYS A 20 6.46 10.65 18.72
CA LYS A 20 7.18 11.52 19.68
C LYS A 20 8.60 11.87 19.27
N LEU A 21 9.22 11.05 18.43
CA LEU A 21 10.64 11.13 18.12
C LEU A 21 10.94 11.10 16.62
N GLY A 22 9.93 11.09 15.73
CA GLY A 22 10.08 10.91 14.28
C GLY A 22 11.33 11.55 13.69
N ASN A 23 11.43 12.87 13.77
CA ASN A 23 12.50 13.68 13.18
C ASN A 23 13.85 13.55 13.92
N ARG A 24 13.91 12.84 15.05
CA ARG A 24 15.09 12.64 15.91
C ARG A 24 15.59 11.20 15.95
N LEU A 25 14.99 10.32 15.14
CA LEU A 25 15.35 8.90 15.03
C LEU A 25 16.42 8.63 13.97
N GLU A 26 17.18 9.64 13.56
CA GLU A 26 18.30 9.47 12.62
C GLU A 26 19.19 8.30 13.07
N GLY A 27 19.29 7.27 12.23
CA GLY A 27 20.01 6.01 12.50
C GLY A 27 19.16 4.82 12.97
N PHE A 28 17.94 5.02 13.47
CA PHE A 28 17.05 3.94 13.91
C PHE A 28 15.84 3.72 13.00
N THR A 29 15.54 4.64 12.08
CA THR A 29 14.38 4.60 11.18
C THR A 29 14.31 3.32 10.34
N HIS A 30 15.42 2.90 9.71
CA HIS A 30 15.48 1.64 8.96
C HIS A 30 15.27 0.42 9.86
N SER A 31 15.84 0.41 11.06
CA SER A 31 15.62 -0.67 12.03
C SER A 31 14.16 -0.77 12.44
N LEU A 32 13.48 0.38 12.57
CA LEU A 32 12.05 0.44 12.89
C LEU A 32 11.19 -0.15 11.77
N LEU A 33 11.50 0.22 10.52
CA LEU A 33 10.85 -0.36 9.34
C LEU A 33 11.05 -1.87 9.28
N GLN A 34 12.27 -2.36 9.51
CA GLN A 34 12.59 -3.80 9.52
C GLN A 34 11.78 -4.56 10.59
N VAL A 35 11.58 -3.97 11.78
CA VAL A 35 10.71 -4.57 12.80
C VAL A 35 9.26 -4.65 12.33
N LEU A 36 8.72 -3.58 11.74
CA LEU A 36 7.36 -3.57 11.19
C LEU A 36 7.19 -4.63 10.09
N LEU A 37 8.14 -4.72 9.16
CA LEU A 37 8.13 -5.67 8.06
C LEU A 37 8.30 -7.12 8.55
N GLY A 38 9.18 -7.35 9.53
CA GLY A 38 9.34 -8.66 10.15
C GLY A 38 8.06 -9.13 10.87
N LEU A 39 7.37 -8.21 11.56
CA LEU A 39 6.07 -8.49 12.16
C LEU A 39 4.99 -8.76 11.09
N ALA A 40 4.94 -7.96 10.03
CA ALA A 40 4.02 -8.18 8.90
C ALA A 40 4.22 -9.56 8.29
N ALA A 41 5.46 -9.91 7.92
CA ALA A 41 5.81 -11.20 7.33
C ALA A 41 5.45 -12.37 8.25
N THR A 42 5.75 -12.26 9.56
CA THR A 42 5.42 -13.30 10.53
C THR A 42 3.91 -13.53 10.66
N LEU A 43 3.12 -12.45 10.70
CA LEU A 43 1.67 -12.54 10.81
C LEU A 43 1.03 -13.07 9.52
N THR A 44 1.54 -12.65 8.37
CA THR A 44 1.13 -13.15 7.05
C THR A 44 1.38 -14.66 6.94
N ALA A 45 2.61 -15.11 7.23
CA ALA A 45 2.95 -16.53 7.18
C ALA A 45 2.11 -17.37 8.15
N ALA A 46 1.83 -16.86 9.35
CA ALA A 46 0.96 -17.54 10.31
C ALA A 46 -0.49 -17.67 9.81
N LEU A 47 -1.00 -16.67 9.09
CA LEU A 47 -2.34 -16.70 8.51
C LEU A 47 -2.44 -17.59 7.26
N GLU A 48 -1.36 -17.73 6.50
CA GLU A 48 -1.26 -18.69 5.39
C GLU A 48 -1.27 -20.13 5.92
N GLN A 49 -0.55 -20.37 7.01
CA GLN A 49 -0.52 -21.66 7.71
C GLN A 49 -1.63 -21.79 8.77
N ARG A 50 -2.78 -21.13 8.59
CA ARG A 50 -3.86 -21.08 9.60
C ARG A 50 -4.35 -22.44 10.10
N ASN A 51 -4.21 -23.50 9.30
CA ASN A 51 -4.57 -24.86 9.69
C ASN A 51 -3.65 -25.44 10.77
N MET A 52 -2.43 -24.89 10.92
CA MET A 52 -1.45 -25.25 11.93
C MET A 52 -1.50 -24.33 13.16
N VAL A 53 -2.39 -23.33 13.15
CA VAL A 53 -2.55 -22.36 14.21
C VAL A 53 -3.82 -22.67 15.01
N LEU A 54 -3.80 -22.45 16.33
CA LEU A 54 -4.98 -22.58 17.19
C LEU A 54 -6.14 -21.74 16.63
N SER A 55 -7.28 -22.36 16.35
CA SER A 55 -8.43 -21.69 15.72
C SER A 55 -8.88 -20.41 16.44
N GLY A 56 -8.79 -20.39 17.78
CA GLY A 56 -9.11 -19.24 18.61
C GLY A 56 -8.18 -18.02 18.45
N THR A 57 -7.03 -18.16 17.78
CA THR A 57 -6.06 -17.05 17.59
C THR A 57 -6.07 -16.47 16.18
N VAL A 58 -6.78 -17.08 15.22
CA VAL A 58 -6.83 -16.60 13.82
C VAL A 58 -7.39 -15.18 13.73
N ASN A 59 -8.47 -14.88 14.45
CA ASN A 59 -9.03 -13.53 14.47
C ASN A 59 -8.05 -12.52 15.07
N LEU A 60 -7.33 -12.89 16.12
CA LEU A 60 -6.30 -12.04 16.72
C LEU A 60 -5.15 -11.78 15.73
N LEU A 61 -4.72 -12.79 14.96
CA LEU A 61 -3.71 -12.63 13.91
C LEU A 61 -4.19 -11.67 12.81
N LYS A 62 -5.45 -11.76 12.37
CA LYS A 62 -6.05 -10.82 11.41
C LYS A 62 -6.05 -9.39 11.96
N THR A 63 -6.47 -9.20 13.21
CA THR A 63 -6.45 -7.88 13.87
C THR A 63 -5.02 -7.34 13.97
N LEU A 64 -4.04 -8.16 14.35
CA LEU A 64 -2.65 -7.73 14.42
C LEU A 64 -2.09 -7.36 13.04
N ARG A 65 -2.38 -8.15 11.99
CA ARG A 65 -1.95 -7.83 10.62
C ARG A 65 -2.53 -6.49 10.16
N HIS A 66 -3.81 -6.25 10.43
CA HIS A 66 -4.44 -4.96 10.18
C HIS A 66 -3.72 -3.82 10.93
N THR A 67 -3.42 -3.99 12.22
CA THR A 67 -2.69 -2.98 12.99
C THR A 67 -1.28 -2.72 12.44
N VAL A 68 -0.54 -3.77 12.05
CA VAL A 68 0.80 -3.61 11.45
C VAL A 68 0.72 -2.80 10.17
N LEU A 69 -0.26 -3.06 9.30
CA LEU A 69 -0.43 -2.30 8.07
C LEU A 69 -0.72 -0.82 8.34
N ILE A 70 -1.59 -0.51 9.31
CA ILE A 70 -1.83 0.88 9.71
C ILE A 70 -0.53 1.55 10.18
N ARG A 71 0.30 0.87 10.99
CA ARG A 71 1.60 1.41 11.43
C ARG A 71 2.59 1.58 10.31
N LEU A 72 2.55 0.71 9.29
CA LEU A 72 3.40 0.83 8.13
C LEU A 72 3.01 2.04 7.26
N ILE A 73 1.71 2.30 7.09
CA ILE A 73 1.21 3.50 6.40
C ILE A 73 1.66 4.76 7.14
N GLU A 74 1.42 4.83 8.45
CA GLU A 74 1.89 5.94 9.29
C GLU A 74 3.41 6.11 9.19
N PHE A 75 4.18 5.03 9.07
CA PHE A 75 5.62 5.11 8.88
C PHE A 75 5.97 5.77 7.55
N PHE A 76 5.36 5.34 6.44
CA PHE A 76 5.60 5.95 5.13
C PHE A 76 5.22 7.43 5.10
N GLU A 77 4.09 7.82 5.70
CA GLU A 77 3.64 9.21 5.81
C GLU A 77 4.58 10.09 6.65
N ASN A 78 5.23 9.53 7.69
CA ASN A 78 6.15 10.28 8.55
C ASN A 78 7.59 10.34 8.00
N PHE A 79 7.93 9.44 7.07
CA PHE A 79 9.29 9.25 6.55
C PHE A 79 9.27 9.14 5.01
N GLU A 80 8.57 10.07 4.36
CA GLU A 80 8.40 10.08 2.89
C GLU A 80 9.74 10.29 2.15
N ASP A 81 10.66 11.02 2.78
CA ASP A 81 11.99 11.37 2.26
C ASP A 81 13.07 10.34 2.56
N LEU A 82 12.77 9.28 3.34
CA LEU A 82 13.72 8.23 3.70
C LEU A 82 14.35 7.59 2.45
N ASP A 83 15.63 7.24 2.54
CA ASP A 83 16.36 6.53 1.49
C ASP A 83 16.05 5.03 1.53
N TYR A 84 14.81 4.66 1.17
CA TYR A 84 14.38 3.26 1.16
C TYR A 84 15.23 2.42 0.22
N SER A 85 15.74 1.29 0.70
CA SER A 85 16.42 0.31 -0.14
C SER A 85 15.44 -0.54 -0.95
N VAL A 86 15.91 -1.08 -2.08
CA VAL A 86 15.14 -2.03 -2.90
C VAL A 86 14.59 -3.19 -2.06
N LYS A 87 15.41 -3.71 -1.14
CA LYS A 87 15.02 -4.81 -0.24
C LYS A 87 13.89 -4.44 0.71
N GLU A 88 13.88 -3.20 1.22
CA GLU A 88 12.81 -2.73 2.10
C GLU A 88 11.49 -2.59 1.33
N ILE A 89 11.55 -2.01 0.11
CA ILE A 89 10.38 -1.92 -0.76
C ILE A 89 9.86 -3.32 -1.13
N ASP A 90 10.73 -4.23 -1.58
CA ASP A 90 10.33 -5.61 -1.90
C ASP A 90 9.71 -6.33 -0.70
N ALA A 91 10.27 -6.13 0.49
CA ALA A 91 9.72 -6.70 1.72
C ALA A 91 8.32 -6.17 2.03
N VAL A 92 8.00 -4.90 1.74
CA VAL A 92 6.63 -4.37 1.83
C VAL A 92 5.70 -5.14 0.89
N PHE A 93 6.13 -5.37 -0.35
CA PHE A 93 5.33 -6.09 -1.33
C PHE A 93 5.04 -7.53 -0.90
N HIS A 94 6.07 -8.27 -0.51
CA HIS A 94 5.94 -9.66 -0.10
C HIS A 94 5.19 -9.82 1.23
N ALA A 95 5.44 -8.96 2.21
CA ALA A 95 4.85 -9.12 3.54
C ALA A 95 3.40 -8.60 3.63
N VAL A 96 3.05 -7.60 2.82
CA VAL A 96 1.81 -6.83 2.96
C VAL A 96 1.00 -6.80 1.68
N VAL A 97 1.59 -6.38 0.56
CA VAL A 97 0.84 -6.04 -0.66
C VAL A 97 0.28 -7.28 -1.33
N TRP A 98 1.13 -8.23 -1.73
CA TRP A 98 0.69 -9.43 -2.47
C TRP A 98 -0.28 -10.31 -1.67
N PRO A 99 -0.02 -10.63 -0.40
CA PRO A 99 -0.91 -11.49 0.39
C PRO A 99 -2.31 -10.92 0.63
N GLN A 100 -2.48 -9.59 0.48
CA GLN A 100 -3.75 -8.90 0.67
C GLN A 100 -4.40 -8.45 -0.64
N SER A 101 -3.63 -8.17 -1.69
CA SER A 101 -4.15 -7.78 -3.01
C SER A 101 -4.99 -8.91 -3.62
N GLU A 102 -4.56 -10.16 -3.46
CA GLU A 102 -5.31 -11.36 -3.89
C GLU A 102 -6.70 -11.48 -3.24
N LYS A 103 -6.89 -10.86 -2.07
CA LYS A 103 -8.13 -10.91 -1.29
C LYS A 103 -8.88 -9.59 -1.31
N LEU A 104 -8.35 -8.57 -1.99
CA LEU A 104 -8.87 -7.20 -1.92
C LEU A 104 -10.31 -7.11 -2.41
N VAL A 105 -10.65 -7.79 -3.51
CA VAL A 105 -12.03 -7.85 -4.03
C VAL A 105 -12.98 -8.54 -3.04
N LEU A 106 -12.51 -9.55 -2.31
CA LEU A 106 -13.36 -10.29 -1.36
C LEU A 106 -13.53 -9.53 -0.04
N GLU A 107 -12.46 -8.91 0.47
CA GLU A 107 -12.42 -8.29 1.79
C GLU A 107 -12.73 -6.78 1.75
N GLY A 108 -12.63 -6.14 0.59
CA GLY A 108 -12.61 -4.68 0.46
C GLY A 108 -13.88 -4.03 -0.09
N VAL A 109 -14.94 -4.79 -0.39
CA VAL A 109 -16.16 -4.24 -1.02
C VAL A 109 -16.98 -3.34 -0.10
N HIS A 110 -16.89 -3.51 1.22
CA HIS A 110 -17.78 -2.81 2.16
C HIS A 110 -17.22 -1.48 2.68
N HIS A 111 -15.90 -1.41 2.90
CA HIS A 111 -15.25 -0.22 3.47
C HIS A 111 -13.81 -0.09 2.93
N PRO A 112 -13.29 1.15 2.76
CA PRO A 112 -11.91 1.36 2.33
C PRO A 112 -10.91 0.66 3.25
N THR A 113 -10.23 -0.35 2.72
CA THR A 113 -9.28 -1.15 3.50
C THR A 113 -8.00 -0.36 3.77
N PRO A 114 -7.20 -0.74 4.79
CA PRO A 114 -5.87 -0.15 4.96
C PRO A 114 -4.98 -0.33 3.72
N LEU A 115 -5.13 -1.44 2.97
CA LEU A 115 -4.35 -1.64 1.75
C LEU A 115 -4.75 -0.62 0.68
N LEU A 116 -6.05 -0.34 0.52
CA LEU A 116 -6.52 0.72 -0.37
C LEU A 116 -5.97 2.09 0.06
N LYS A 117 -5.94 2.38 1.37
CA LYS A 117 -5.34 3.61 1.90
C LYS A 117 -3.85 3.74 1.57
N LEU A 118 -3.08 2.65 1.65
CA LEU A 118 -1.68 2.63 1.24
C LEU A 118 -1.53 2.99 -0.25
N PHE A 119 -2.38 2.44 -1.11
CA PHE A 119 -2.36 2.76 -2.54
C PHE A 119 -2.78 4.20 -2.83
N SER A 120 -3.79 4.72 -2.11
CA SER A 120 -4.17 6.14 -2.18
C SER A 120 -3.05 7.06 -1.69
N PHE A 121 -2.27 6.67 -0.70
CA PHE A 121 -1.08 7.42 -0.28
C PHE A 121 -0.03 7.42 -1.40
N TRP A 122 0.27 6.26 -2.01
CA TRP A 122 1.22 6.20 -3.12
C TRP A 122 0.79 7.01 -4.35
N SER A 123 -0.52 7.14 -4.63
CA SER A 123 -1.00 7.95 -5.75
C SER A 123 -0.84 9.46 -5.54
N GLN A 124 -0.63 9.90 -4.29
CA GLN A 124 -0.50 11.30 -3.91
C GLN A 124 0.94 11.83 -3.99
N CYS A 125 1.93 11.00 -4.32
CA CYS A 125 3.33 11.41 -4.37
C CYS A 125 4.05 10.78 -5.57
N ASN A 126 4.74 11.61 -6.37
CA ASN A 126 5.39 11.14 -7.60
C ASN A 126 6.39 10.01 -7.36
N ARG A 127 7.17 10.13 -6.27
CA ARG A 127 8.17 9.15 -5.86
C ARG A 127 7.60 7.73 -5.71
N PHE A 128 6.35 7.58 -5.28
CA PHE A 128 5.74 6.28 -5.00
C PHE A 128 4.88 5.73 -6.15
N LEU A 129 4.64 6.49 -7.22
CA LEU A 129 3.84 6.02 -8.36
C LEU A 129 4.34 4.72 -8.98
N PRO A 130 5.66 4.49 -9.17
CA PRO A 130 6.13 3.23 -9.76
C PRO A 130 5.75 1.99 -8.94
N LEU A 131 5.46 2.16 -7.65
CA LEU A 131 5.02 1.07 -6.79
C LEU A 131 3.61 0.58 -7.17
N LEU A 132 2.74 1.46 -7.69
CA LEU A 132 1.38 1.13 -8.10
C LEU A 132 1.32 0.23 -9.34
N THR A 133 2.39 0.20 -10.14
CA THR A 133 2.51 -0.61 -11.35
C THR A 133 3.45 -1.80 -11.23
N LYS A 134 4.15 -1.95 -10.10
CA LYS A 134 4.98 -3.14 -9.85
C LYS A 134 4.15 -4.39 -10.08
N THR A 135 4.67 -5.33 -10.85
CA THR A 135 4.05 -6.65 -11.06
C THR A 135 4.65 -7.65 -10.07
N LYS A 136 3.83 -8.62 -9.66
CA LYS A 136 4.25 -9.70 -8.76
C LYS A 136 5.29 -10.61 -9.42
N ASP A 137 5.01 -11.00 -10.67
CA ASP A 137 5.88 -11.81 -11.52
C ASP A 137 6.02 -11.11 -12.88
N SER A 138 7.09 -11.40 -13.63
CA SER A 138 7.36 -10.77 -14.93
C SER A 138 6.32 -11.10 -16.01
N GLU A 139 5.53 -12.15 -15.80
CA GLU A 139 4.49 -12.62 -16.73
C GLU A 139 3.06 -12.30 -16.24
N ASP A 140 2.91 -11.77 -15.03
CA ASP A 140 1.60 -11.50 -14.42
C ASP A 140 1.20 -10.02 -14.59
N LEU A 141 -0.06 -9.79 -14.95
CA LEU A 141 -0.68 -8.46 -14.98
C LEU A 141 -1.14 -7.99 -13.58
N SER A 142 -0.96 -8.82 -12.55
CA SER A 142 -1.28 -8.53 -11.16
C SER A 142 -0.37 -7.45 -10.58
N SER A 143 -0.86 -6.21 -10.65
CA SER A 143 -0.30 -5.02 -9.99
C SER A 143 -1.26 -4.48 -8.93
N PRO A 144 -0.80 -3.60 -8.02
CA PRO A 144 -1.68 -2.90 -7.09
C PRO A 144 -2.87 -2.22 -7.79
N LEU A 145 -2.64 -1.55 -8.91
CA LEU A 145 -3.73 -0.91 -9.65
C LEU A 145 -4.68 -1.89 -10.31
N HIS A 146 -4.17 -3.03 -10.80
CA HIS A 146 -5.04 -4.09 -11.27
C HIS A 146 -6.01 -4.55 -10.17
N ALA A 147 -5.50 -4.77 -8.95
CA ALA A 147 -6.34 -5.14 -7.80
C ALA A 147 -7.35 -4.04 -7.41
N VAL A 148 -6.95 -2.77 -7.48
CA VAL A 148 -7.84 -1.61 -7.23
C VAL A 148 -8.99 -1.56 -8.24
N PHE A 149 -8.72 -1.70 -9.54
CA PHE A 149 -9.76 -1.64 -10.56
C PHE A 149 -10.63 -2.89 -10.61
N ALA A 150 -10.08 -4.05 -10.25
CA ALA A 150 -10.88 -5.25 -10.00
C ALA A 150 -11.84 -5.04 -8.83
N LEU A 151 -11.41 -4.39 -7.74
CA LEU A 151 -12.29 -4.02 -6.63
C LEU A 151 -13.37 -3.02 -7.09
N LEU A 152 -13.03 -2.02 -7.89
CA LEU A 152 -13.98 -1.03 -8.42
C LEU A 152 -15.13 -1.69 -9.21
N ASN A 153 -14.83 -2.76 -9.95
CA ASN A 153 -15.82 -3.50 -10.74
C ASN A 153 -16.48 -4.65 -9.96
N ALA A 154 -16.27 -4.76 -8.65
CA ALA A 154 -16.90 -5.79 -7.84
C ALA A 154 -18.42 -5.56 -7.73
N PRO A 155 -19.25 -6.61 -7.84
CA PRO A 155 -20.72 -6.47 -7.94
C PRO A 155 -21.38 -5.90 -6.68
N ALA A 156 -20.71 -5.96 -5.53
CA ALA A 156 -21.24 -5.50 -4.24
C ALA A 156 -20.42 -4.34 -3.66
N ILE A 157 -19.73 -3.58 -4.51
CA ILE A 157 -18.93 -2.44 -4.06
C ILE A 157 -19.80 -1.37 -3.39
N ASP A 158 -19.39 -0.94 -2.20
CA ASP A 158 -19.98 0.17 -1.47
C ASP A 158 -19.53 1.52 -2.06
N SER A 159 -20.42 2.53 -2.00
CA SER A 159 -20.14 3.85 -2.57
C SER A 159 -18.94 4.54 -1.92
N SER A 160 -18.66 4.27 -0.64
CA SER A 160 -17.48 4.82 0.04
C SER A 160 -16.17 4.24 -0.51
N VAL A 161 -16.18 2.97 -0.89
CA VAL A 161 -15.03 2.28 -1.51
C VAL A 161 -14.82 2.80 -2.92
N ALA A 162 -15.90 2.88 -3.72
CA ALA A 162 -15.81 3.42 -5.07
C ALA A 162 -15.31 4.86 -5.08
N THR A 163 -15.80 5.71 -4.16
CA THR A 163 -15.34 7.10 -4.00
C THR A 163 -13.84 7.16 -3.71
N ALA A 164 -13.34 6.36 -2.75
CA ALA A 164 -11.92 6.32 -2.43
C ALA A 164 -11.05 5.89 -3.63
N ILE A 165 -11.53 4.97 -4.46
CA ILE A 165 -10.84 4.56 -5.69
C ILE A 165 -10.85 5.68 -6.74
N LEU A 166 -11.98 6.38 -6.91
CA LEU A 166 -12.07 7.50 -7.86
C LEU A 166 -11.22 8.70 -7.41
N GLU A 167 -11.09 8.94 -6.10
CA GLU A 167 -10.14 9.91 -5.54
C GLU A 167 -8.69 9.54 -5.86
N LEU A 168 -8.31 8.25 -5.72
CA LEU A 168 -7.00 7.74 -6.13
C LEU A 168 -6.76 8.01 -7.62
N VAL A 169 -7.74 7.73 -8.49
CA VAL A 169 -7.65 8.02 -9.94
C VAL A 169 -7.48 9.51 -10.20
N SER A 170 -8.21 10.36 -9.47
CA SER A 170 -8.07 11.82 -9.56
C SER A 170 -6.64 12.26 -9.21
N CYS A 171 -6.04 11.70 -8.14
CA CYS A 171 -4.65 11.95 -7.80
C CYS A 171 -3.68 11.52 -8.90
N LEU A 172 -3.95 10.42 -9.62
CA LEU A 172 -3.13 9.98 -10.76
C LEU A 172 -3.21 10.90 -11.98
N LEU A 173 -4.32 11.63 -12.16
CA LEU A 173 -4.51 12.59 -13.26
C LEU A 173 -3.94 13.99 -12.95
N GLN A 174 -3.60 14.28 -11.70
CA GLN A 174 -2.94 15.54 -11.33
C GLN A 174 -1.57 15.66 -11.99
N SER A 175 -1.18 16.90 -12.30
CA SER A 175 0.18 17.18 -12.78
C SER A 175 1.22 16.83 -11.71
N SER A 176 2.44 16.52 -12.14
CA SER A 176 3.55 16.20 -11.23
C SER A 176 3.79 17.29 -10.18
N GLU A 177 3.66 18.57 -10.54
CA GLU A 177 3.83 19.70 -9.61
C GLU A 177 2.70 19.81 -8.57
N GLU A 178 1.44 19.60 -8.99
CA GLU A 178 0.28 19.63 -8.09
C GLU A 178 0.32 18.47 -7.09
N ARG A 179 0.71 17.28 -7.55
CA ARG A 179 0.81 16.07 -6.73
C ARG A 179 1.81 16.25 -5.58
N ASP A 180 3.02 16.67 -5.91
CA ASP A 180 4.10 16.83 -4.93
C ASP A 180 3.98 18.11 -4.08
N ARG A 181 2.95 18.95 -4.32
CA ARG A 181 2.71 20.22 -3.60
C ARG A 181 3.99 21.09 -3.53
N GLY A 182 4.79 21.07 -4.59
CA GLY A 182 6.07 21.80 -4.66
C GLY A 182 7.24 21.20 -3.87
N HIS A 183 7.10 20.04 -3.23
CA HIS A 183 8.17 19.35 -2.52
C HIS A 183 8.76 18.23 -3.37
N GLN A 184 9.92 18.47 -3.97
CA GLN A 184 10.64 17.43 -4.71
C GLN A 184 11.36 16.50 -3.73
N LEU A 185 10.81 15.30 -3.55
CA LEU A 185 11.45 14.23 -2.81
C LEU A 185 12.50 13.51 -3.67
N PRO A 186 13.58 12.96 -3.09
CA PRO A 186 14.52 12.15 -3.84
C PRO A 186 13.80 10.94 -4.45
N PRO A 187 14.20 10.41 -5.62
CA PRO A 187 13.57 9.22 -6.19
C PRO A 187 13.79 7.99 -5.29
N LEU A 188 12.96 6.96 -5.47
CA LEU A 188 13.28 5.62 -4.95
C LEU A 188 14.44 5.00 -5.75
N PRO A 189 15.13 3.99 -5.20
CA PRO A 189 16.15 3.28 -5.95
C PRO A 189 15.55 2.52 -7.14
N GLU A 190 16.36 2.33 -8.19
CA GLU A 190 16.04 1.42 -9.30
C GLU A 190 15.67 0.02 -8.79
N PRO A 191 14.64 -0.65 -9.36
CA PRO A 191 13.84 -0.26 -10.54
C PRO A 191 12.61 0.61 -10.23
N TYR A 192 12.51 1.17 -9.02
CA TYR A 192 11.34 1.93 -8.55
C TYR A 192 11.49 3.45 -8.73
N ALA A 193 12.55 3.89 -9.39
CA ALA A 193 12.80 5.30 -9.58
C ALA A 193 11.68 5.93 -10.41
N TYR A 194 11.06 6.98 -9.86
CA TYR A 194 10.24 7.87 -10.65
C TYR A 194 11.18 8.73 -11.51
N VAL A 195 11.18 8.49 -12.82
CA VAL A 195 11.87 9.34 -13.78
C VAL A 195 10.81 10.27 -14.39
N PRO A 196 10.81 11.57 -14.08
CA PRO A 196 9.97 12.52 -14.81
C PRO A 196 10.44 12.52 -16.26
N ASP A 197 9.62 11.99 -17.16
CA ASP A 197 9.95 12.02 -18.59
C ASP A 197 10.10 13.47 -19.04
N THR A 198 11.10 13.71 -19.89
CA THR A 198 11.63 15.05 -20.17
C THR A 198 10.66 15.90 -21.01
N GLU A 199 9.69 15.25 -21.66
CA GLU A 199 8.74 15.92 -22.54
C GLU A 199 7.35 16.09 -21.94
N GLU A 200 6.82 15.15 -21.14
CA GLU A 200 5.45 15.31 -20.63
C GLU A 200 5.25 14.59 -19.28
N ARG A 201 4.81 15.38 -18.29
CA ARG A 201 4.46 15.03 -16.91
C ARG A 201 3.27 14.04 -16.82
N LYS A 202 3.35 12.88 -17.48
CA LYS A 202 2.23 11.99 -17.81
C LYS A 202 2.35 10.58 -17.27
N LEU A 203 3.29 10.26 -16.36
CA LEU A 203 3.40 8.89 -15.85
C LEU A 203 2.05 8.40 -15.28
N GLY A 204 1.34 9.24 -14.51
CA GLY A 204 0.01 8.91 -13.99
C GLY A 204 -1.02 8.62 -15.09
N GLU A 205 -1.03 9.42 -16.17
CA GLU A 205 -1.88 9.17 -17.35
C GLU A 205 -1.50 7.86 -18.05
N ALA A 206 -0.20 7.65 -18.30
CA ALA A 206 0.32 6.46 -18.96
C ALA A 206 -0.03 5.17 -18.18
N ILE A 207 0.05 5.23 -16.86
CA ILE A 207 -0.39 4.17 -15.96
C ILE A 207 -1.89 3.91 -16.16
N LEU A 208 -2.73 4.95 -16.13
CA LEU A 208 -4.18 4.82 -16.28
C LEU A 208 -4.62 4.33 -17.66
N LEU A 209 -3.88 4.63 -18.73
CA LEU A 209 -4.19 4.18 -20.10
C LEU A 209 -4.36 2.65 -20.16
N THR A 210 -3.52 1.91 -19.43
CA THR A 210 -3.58 0.43 -19.37
C THR A 210 -4.83 -0.11 -18.66
N HIS A 211 -5.56 0.74 -17.95
CA HIS A 211 -6.72 0.38 -17.12
C HIS A 211 -8.03 1.04 -17.57
N ILE A 212 -8.02 1.85 -18.63
CA ILE A 212 -9.22 2.51 -19.18
C ILE A 212 -10.41 1.56 -19.37
N PRO A 213 -10.26 0.33 -19.90
CA PRO A 213 -11.40 -0.56 -20.07
C PRO A 213 -12.15 -0.88 -18.77
N MET A 214 -11.43 -1.07 -17.65
CA MET A 214 -12.03 -1.34 -16.35
C MET A 214 -12.71 -0.09 -15.76
N LEU A 215 -12.14 1.09 -15.96
CA LEU A 215 -12.76 2.36 -15.56
C LEU A 215 -14.05 2.63 -16.32
N LEU A 216 -14.03 2.48 -17.64
CA LEU A 216 -15.21 2.66 -18.48
C LEU A 216 -16.31 1.65 -18.17
N SER A 217 -15.94 0.40 -17.89
CA SER A 217 -16.88 -0.63 -17.43
C SER A 217 -17.63 -0.15 -16.18
N TYR A 218 -16.93 0.33 -15.15
CA TYR A 218 -17.59 0.84 -13.94
C TYR A 218 -18.53 2.03 -14.25
N LEU A 219 -18.07 3.02 -15.01
CA LEU A 219 -18.87 4.21 -15.34
C LEU A 219 -20.15 3.84 -16.09
N GLN A 220 -20.07 2.92 -17.06
CA GLN A 220 -21.24 2.45 -17.81
C GLN A 220 -22.27 1.74 -16.92
N HIS A 221 -21.83 1.00 -15.90
CA HIS A 221 -22.73 0.36 -14.94
C HIS A 221 -23.33 1.37 -13.97
N SER A 222 -22.57 2.37 -13.52
CA SER A 222 -23.06 3.38 -12.56
C SER A 222 -24.03 4.41 -13.13
N LEU A 223 -24.07 4.56 -14.46
CA LEU A 223 -24.94 5.52 -15.17
C LEU A 223 -26.28 4.91 -15.62
N ARG A 224 -26.50 3.62 -15.35
CA ARG A 224 -27.76 2.92 -15.60
C ARG A 224 -28.63 2.90 -14.35
#